data_AF-A0A2H0A6U4-F1
#
_entry.id   AF-A0A2H0A6U4-F1
#
_cell.length_a   1.000
_cell.length_b   1.000
_cell.length_c   1.000
_cell.angle_alpha   90.00
_cell.angle_beta   90.00
_cell.angle_gamma   90.00
#
_symmetry.space_group_name_H-M   'P 1'
#
loop_
_entity.id
_entity.type
_entity.pdbx_description
1 polymer ?
#
loop_
_entity_poly.entity_id
_entity_poly.type
_entity_poly.pdbx_seq_one_letter_code
_entity_poly.pdbx_strand_id
1 'polypeptide(L)'
;MKEELKERLIKHINFLKEEVQDYQLFKPLTWEVYKTQRSKRRDVERWVENLINSLIDISKIILTIEKVTLPETYREIAFSLSLVNEFDKEGIEKLSGWVRLRNIIAHEYLDIRWDSIKKFIEQTQPLYCAFLEKIKEYLKNRLETKGGEENV
;
A
#
# COMPACT_ATOMS: atom_id res chain seq x y z
N MET A 1 -16.25 0.97 17.77
CA MET A 1 -16.10 0.87 16.30
C MET A 1 -15.18 1.95 15.71
N LYS A 2 -15.49 3.26 15.79
CA LYS A 2 -14.60 4.29 15.20
C LYS A 2 -13.19 4.33 15.82
N GLU A 3 -13.06 4.17 17.14
CA GLU A 3 -11.74 4.22 17.81
C GLU A 3 -10.88 2.98 17.49
N GLU A 4 -11.46 1.79 17.53
CA GLU A 4 -10.79 0.54 17.15
C GLU A 4 -10.29 0.56 15.70
N LEU A 5 -11.07 1.10 14.76
CA LEU A 5 -10.63 1.25 13.36
C LEU A 5 -9.46 2.22 13.22
N LYS A 6 -9.42 3.29 14.04
CA LYS A 6 -8.28 4.23 14.07
C LYS A 6 -7.03 3.55 14.59
N GLU A 7 -7.12 2.81 15.68
CA GLU A 7 -5.97 2.05 16.22
C GLU A 7 -5.44 1.03 15.21
N ARG A 8 -6.34 0.32 14.53
CA ARG A 8 -5.97 -0.60 13.44
C ARG A 8 -5.28 0.14 12.30
N LEU A 9 -5.82 1.29 11.87
CA LEU A 9 -5.20 2.11 10.83
C LEU A 9 -3.79 2.54 11.21
N ILE A 10 -3.57 3.02 12.45
CA ILE A 10 -2.25 3.42 12.96
C ILE A 10 -1.25 2.27 12.90
N LYS A 11 -1.67 1.05 13.31
CA LYS A 11 -0.82 -0.16 13.22
C LYS A 11 -0.38 -0.43 11.77
N HIS A 12 -1.30 -0.36 10.81
CA HIS A 12 -0.97 -0.56 9.40
C HIS A 12 -0.11 0.56 8.82
N ILE A 13 -0.29 1.81 9.23
CA ILE A 13 0.57 2.93 8.82
C ILE A 13 2.01 2.70 9.31
N ASN A 14 2.19 2.29 10.57
CA ASN A 14 3.51 2.02 11.13
C ASN A 14 4.20 0.87 10.40
N PHE A 15 3.47 -0.22 10.14
CA PHE A 15 3.98 -1.34 9.35
C PHE A 15 4.38 -0.90 7.93
N LEU A 16 3.50 -0.16 7.23
CA LEU A 16 3.81 0.34 5.89
C LEU A 16 5.04 1.28 5.90
N LYS A 17 5.20 2.09 6.94
CA LYS A 17 6.36 2.98 7.10
C LYS A 17 7.67 2.19 7.20
N GLU A 18 7.69 1.09 7.95
CA GLU A 18 8.85 0.19 8.04
C GLU A 18 9.16 -0.44 6.68
N GLU A 19 8.17 -1.02 6.01
CA GLU A 19 8.34 -1.64 4.69
C GLU A 19 8.83 -0.63 3.62
N VAL A 20 8.42 0.64 3.69
CA VAL A 20 8.90 1.69 2.77
C VAL A 20 10.37 2.08 3.01
N GLN A 21 10.92 1.86 4.22
CA GLN A 21 12.34 2.07 4.46
C GLN A 21 13.20 1.01 3.76
N ASP A 22 12.67 -0.20 3.61
CA ASP A 22 13.37 -1.36 3.04
C ASP A 22 13.59 -1.28 1.52
N TYR A 23 13.04 -0.28 0.81
CA TYR A 23 13.39 -0.04 -0.61
C TYR A 23 14.91 0.03 -0.83
N GLN A 24 15.66 0.62 0.11
CA GLN A 24 17.11 0.74 0.01
C GLN A 24 17.81 -0.64 0.00
N LEU A 25 17.23 -1.65 0.65
CA LEU A 25 17.76 -3.01 0.68
C LEU A 25 17.61 -3.72 -0.67
N PHE A 26 16.55 -3.41 -1.41
CA PHE A 26 16.18 -4.10 -2.66
C PHE A 26 16.54 -3.32 -3.93
N LYS A 27 16.80 -2.00 -3.85
CA LYS A 27 17.31 -1.20 -4.97
C LYS A 27 18.52 -1.79 -5.70
N PRO A 28 19.56 -2.33 -5.03
CA PRO A 28 20.72 -2.90 -5.72
C PRO A 28 20.49 -4.34 -6.23
N LEU A 29 19.29 -4.89 -6.08
CA LEU A 29 18.99 -6.25 -6.53
C LEU A 29 19.20 -6.39 -8.03
N THR A 30 19.87 -7.46 -8.45
CA THR A 30 20.12 -7.77 -9.86
C THR A 30 19.42 -9.07 -10.26
N TRP A 31 19.24 -9.26 -11.57
CA TRP A 31 18.69 -10.48 -12.13
C TRP A 31 19.46 -11.72 -11.66
N GLU A 32 20.79 -11.64 -11.66
CA GLU A 32 21.64 -12.76 -11.29
C GLU A 32 21.43 -13.17 -9.82
N VAL A 33 21.36 -12.19 -8.90
CA VAL A 33 21.06 -12.44 -7.49
C VAL A 33 19.65 -13.00 -7.34
N TYR A 34 18.65 -12.42 -7.99
CA TYR A 34 17.26 -12.87 -7.91
C TYR A 34 17.08 -14.30 -8.44
N LYS A 35 17.79 -14.66 -9.51
CA LYS A 35 17.74 -16.01 -10.11
C LYS A 35 18.44 -17.05 -9.24
N THR A 36 19.65 -16.76 -8.77
CA THR A 36 20.54 -17.74 -8.12
C THR A 36 20.35 -17.83 -6.60
N GLN A 37 20.02 -16.72 -5.94
CA GLN A 37 19.90 -16.66 -4.48
C GLN A 37 18.44 -16.78 -4.04
N ARG A 38 18.01 -18.01 -3.73
CA ARG A 38 16.62 -18.32 -3.36
C ARG A 38 16.13 -17.57 -2.12
N SER A 39 16.99 -17.31 -1.14
CA SER A 39 16.64 -16.51 0.05
C SER A 39 16.31 -15.08 -0.34
N LYS A 40 17.23 -14.39 -1.02
CA LYS A 40 17.04 -13.01 -1.50
C LYS A 40 15.80 -12.86 -2.39
N ARG A 41 15.53 -13.84 -3.25
CA ARG A 41 14.30 -13.87 -4.05
C ARG A 41 13.05 -13.90 -3.18
N ARG A 42 12.99 -14.78 -2.19
CA ARG A 42 11.83 -14.88 -1.29
C ARG A 42 11.66 -13.62 -0.46
N ASP A 43 12.76 -13.03 -0.01
CA ASP A 43 12.74 -11.81 0.80
C ASP A 43 12.12 -10.66 0.00
N VAL A 44 12.56 -10.41 -1.24
CA VAL A 44 11.99 -9.35 -2.08
C VAL A 44 10.55 -9.64 -2.50
N GLU A 45 10.23 -10.90 -2.83
CA GLU A 45 8.86 -11.29 -3.18
C GLU A 45 7.90 -11.03 -2.01
N ARG A 46 8.32 -11.39 -0.79
CA ARG A 46 7.52 -11.18 0.42
C ARG A 46 7.37 -9.71 0.75
N TRP A 47 8.44 -8.92 0.62
CA TRP A 47 8.41 -7.48 0.84
C TRP A 47 7.47 -6.76 -0.13
N VAL A 48 7.51 -7.11 -1.43
CA VAL A 48 6.55 -6.59 -2.42
C VAL A 48 5.11 -6.95 -2.03
N GLU A 49 4.88 -8.20 -1.61
CA GLU A 49 3.57 -8.66 -1.15
C GLU A 49 3.07 -7.87 0.07
N ASN A 50 3.95 -7.62 1.05
CA ASN A 50 3.66 -6.85 2.25
C ASN A 50 3.24 -5.41 1.91
N LEU A 51 3.95 -4.74 1.00
CA LEU A 51 3.60 -3.39 0.54
C LEU A 51 2.22 -3.35 -0.14
N ILE A 52 1.90 -4.34 -0.99
CA ILE A 52 0.62 -4.42 -1.69
C ILE A 52 -0.52 -4.72 -0.70
N ASN A 53 -0.32 -5.68 0.21
CA ASN A 53 -1.32 -6.02 1.21
C ASN A 53 -1.58 -4.85 2.16
N SER A 54 -0.53 -4.10 2.55
CA SER A 54 -0.67 -2.89 3.36
C SER A 54 -1.53 -1.83 2.68
N LEU A 55 -1.30 -1.56 1.39
CA LEU A 55 -2.15 -0.66 0.60
C LEU A 55 -3.61 -1.10 0.67
N ILE A 56 -3.89 -2.38 0.42
CA ILE A 56 -5.25 -2.92 0.40
C ILE A 56 -5.91 -2.80 1.79
N ASP A 57 -5.22 -3.17 2.86
CA ASP A 57 -5.80 -3.18 4.20
C ASP A 57 -6.06 -1.77 4.74
N ILE A 58 -5.14 -0.84 4.49
CA ILE A 58 -5.36 0.59 4.75
C ILE A 58 -6.58 1.08 3.96
N SER A 59 -6.67 0.73 2.67
CA SER A 59 -7.81 1.12 1.83
C SER A 59 -9.14 0.63 2.41
N LYS A 60 -9.23 -0.65 2.81
CA LYS A 60 -10.45 -1.20 3.44
C LYS A 60 -10.82 -0.42 4.69
N ILE A 61 -9.86 -0.11 5.55
CA ILE A 61 -10.13 0.58 6.81
C ILE A 61 -10.64 2.00 6.54
N ILE A 62 -9.97 2.75 5.65
CA ILE A 62 -10.37 4.12 5.29
C ILE A 62 -11.77 4.11 4.67
N LEU A 63 -12.02 3.26 3.68
CA LEU A 63 -13.34 3.15 3.04
C LEU A 63 -14.44 2.76 4.03
N THR A 64 -14.13 1.90 5.01
CA THR A 64 -15.07 1.56 6.09
C THR A 64 -15.39 2.77 6.97
N ILE A 65 -14.39 3.61 7.29
CA ILE A 65 -14.58 4.85 8.05
C ILE A 65 -15.44 5.84 7.26
N GLU A 66 -15.19 5.95 5.95
CA GLU A 66 -15.92 6.80 5.00
C GLU A 66 -17.29 6.22 4.61
N LYS A 67 -17.64 5.03 5.10
CA LYS A 67 -18.89 4.29 4.76
C LYS A 67 -19.06 4.06 3.26
N VAL A 68 -17.95 3.92 2.54
CA VAL A 68 -17.94 3.54 1.12
C VAL A 68 -18.07 2.02 1.03
N THR A 69 -19.01 1.54 0.21
CA THR A 69 -19.18 0.10 -0.05
C THR A 69 -17.91 -0.47 -0.66
N LEU A 70 -17.41 -1.56 -0.07
CA LEU A 70 -16.20 -2.23 -0.54
C LEU A 70 -16.47 -3.01 -1.82
N PRO A 71 -15.71 -2.77 -2.91
CA PRO A 71 -15.75 -3.60 -4.11
C PRO A 71 -15.31 -5.04 -3.85
N GLU A 72 -15.59 -5.92 -4.81
CA GLU A 72 -15.24 -7.34 -4.71
C GLU A 72 -13.74 -7.58 -4.91
N THR A 73 -13.09 -6.81 -5.78
CA THR A 73 -11.68 -7.02 -6.11
C THR A 73 -10.76 -6.11 -5.31
N TYR A 74 -9.57 -6.62 -4.95
CA TYR A 74 -8.58 -5.83 -4.21
C TYR A 74 -8.06 -4.62 -4.98
N ARG A 75 -7.99 -4.71 -6.31
CA ARG A 75 -7.60 -3.57 -7.14
C ARG A 75 -8.63 -2.45 -7.03
N GLU A 76 -9.92 -2.78 -7.13
CA GLU A 76 -10.99 -1.81 -7.00
C GLU A 76 -11.06 -1.25 -5.57
N ILE A 77 -10.86 -2.08 -4.54
CA ILE A 77 -10.74 -1.61 -3.15
C ILE A 77 -9.65 -0.54 -3.04
N ALA A 78 -8.45 -0.78 -3.58
CA ALA A 78 -7.38 0.21 -3.55
C ALA A 78 -7.74 1.45 -4.38
N PHE A 79 -8.35 1.29 -5.55
CA PHE A 79 -8.74 2.39 -6.42
C PHE A 79 -9.84 3.28 -5.82
N SER A 80 -10.76 2.71 -5.04
CA SER A 80 -11.83 3.45 -4.38
C SER A 80 -11.35 4.50 -3.39
N LEU A 81 -10.07 4.47 -2.96
CA LEU A 81 -9.48 5.58 -2.22
C LEU A 81 -9.49 6.89 -3.00
N SER A 82 -9.55 6.87 -4.33
CA SER A 82 -9.68 8.07 -5.16
C SER A 82 -11.03 8.80 -4.98
N LEU A 83 -11.99 8.18 -4.29
CA LEU A 83 -13.26 8.80 -3.91
C LEU A 83 -13.14 9.63 -2.63
N VAL A 84 -12.02 9.51 -1.91
CA VAL A 84 -11.75 10.21 -0.66
C VAL A 84 -10.89 11.44 -0.97
N ASN A 85 -11.37 12.62 -0.57
CA ASN A 85 -10.85 13.92 -1.02
C ASN A 85 -9.35 14.14 -0.73
N GLU A 86 -8.83 13.52 0.32
CA GLU A 86 -7.42 13.63 0.72
C GLU A 86 -6.45 12.94 -0.25
N PHE A 87 -6.93 12.01 -1.08
CA PHE A 87 -6.09 11.19 -1.95
C PHE A 87 -6.15 11.67 -3.40
N ASP A 88 -4.98 11.81 -4.03
CA ASP A 88 -4.90 12.16 -5.43
C ASP A 88 -5.24 10.96 -6.31
N LYS A 89 -6.14 11.17 -7.28
CA LYS A 89 -6.64 10.11 -8.15
C LYS A 89 -5.53 9.44 -8.96
N GLU A 90 -4.57 10.21 -9.47
CA GLU A 90 -3.50 9.72 -10.33
C GLU A 90 -2.56 8.75 -9.58
N GLY A 91 -2.13 9.11 -8.37
CA GLY A 91 -1.30 8.28 -7.51
C GLY A 91 -2.01 7.01 -7.08
N ILE A 92 -3.28 7.10 -6.70
CA ILE A 92 -4.11 5.93 -6.36
C ILE A 92 -4.33 5.01 -7.57
N GLU A 93 -4.53 5.56 -8.76
CA GLU A 93 -4.64 4.77 -9.98
C GLU A 93 -3.35 3.99 -10.26
N LYS A 94 -2.20 4.65 -10.16
CA LYS A 94 -0.89 3.98 -10.31
C LYS A 94 -0.67 2.90 -9.26
N LEU A 95 -0.94 3.19 -7.98
CA LEU A 95 -0.78 2.24 -6.87
C LEU A 95 -1.73 1.03 -7.01
N SER A 96 -3.01 1.27 -7.27
CA SER A 96 -4.00 0.19 -7.47
C SER A 96 -3.63 -0.71 -8.64
N GLY A 97 -3.01 -0.16 -9.69
CA GLY A 97 -2.47 -0.92 -10.81
C GLY A 97 -1.46 -2.00 -10.37
N TRP A 98 -0.67 -1.75 -9.33
CA TRP A 98 0.34 -2.68 -8.82
C TRP A 98 -0.23 -3.85 -8.02
N VAL A 99 -1.50 -3.81 -7.61
CA VAL A 99 -2.16 -4.93 -6.90
C VAL A 99 -2.11 -6.24 -7.69
N ARG A 100 -2.09 -6.16 -9.03
CA ARG A 100 -1.96 -7.34 -9.91
C ARG A 100 -0.67 -8.13 -9.69
N LEU A 101 0.38 -7.50 -9.17
CA LEU A 101 1.69 -8.12 -8.97
C LEU A 101 1.63 -9.27 -7.97
N ARG A 102 0.66 -9.29 -7.06
CA ARG A 102 0.45 -10.42 -6.15
C ARG A 102 0.15 -11.72 -6.90
N ASN A 103 -0.63 -11.66 -7.98
CA ASN A 103 -0.93 -12.83 -8.79
C ASN A 103 0.31 -13.26 -9.59
N ILE A 104 1.08 -12.30 -10.09
CA ILE A 104 2.33 -12.56 -10.81
C ILE A 104 3.34 -13.28 -9.91
N ILE A 105 3.53 -12.81 -8.68
CA ILE A 105 4.45 -13.44 -7.71
C ILE A 105 4.02 -14.87 -7.37
N ALA A 106 2.72 -15.15 -7.31
CA ALA A 106 2.20 -16.45 -6.93
C ALA A 106 2.22 -17.51 -8.05
N HIS A 107 2.07 -17.10 -9.32
CA HIS A 107 1.74 -18.04 -10.40
C HIS A 107 2.62 -17.95 -11.66
N GLU A 108 3.50 -16.96 -11.78
CA GLU A 108 4.25 -16.74 -13.02
C GLU A 108 5.69 -17.28 -13.01
N TYR A 109 6.25 -17.40 -14.21
CA TYR A 109 7.65 -17.75 -14.44
C TYR A 109 8.61 -16.71 -13.82
N LEU A 110 9.83 -17.17 -13.54
CA LEU A 110 10.81 -16.42 -12.74
C LEU A 110 11.28 -15.12 -13.44
N ASP A 111 11.38 -15.13 -14.76
CA ASP A 111 11.67 -13.97 -15.61
C ASP A 111 10.54 -12.93 -15.61
N ILE A 112 9.29 -13.37 -15.78
CA ILE A 112 8.10 -12.49 -15.72
C ILE A 112 7.97 -11.83 -14.34
N ARG A 113 8.21 -12.60 -13.28
CA ARG A 113 8.24 -12.09 -11.91
C ARG A 113 9.32 -11.04 -11.72
N TRP A 114 10.54 -11.32 -12.21
CA TRP A 114 11.65 -10.39 -12.10
C TRP A 114 11.39 -9.05 -12.77
N ASP A 115 10.93 -9.05 -14.03
CA ASP A 115 10.65 -7.81 -14.76
C ASP A 115 9.62 -6.95 -14.03
N SER A 116 8.63 -7.60 -13.41
CA SER A 116 7.59 -6.92 -12.65
C SER A 116 8.10 -6.38 -11.31
N ILE A 117 8.91 -7.16 -10.58
CA ILE A 117 9.53 -6.74 -9.31
C ILE A 117 10.51 -5.60 -9.53
N LYS A 118 11.34 -5.66 -10.58
CA LYS A 118 12.29 -4.61 -10.90
C LYS A 118 11.58 -3.28 -11.19
N LYS A 119 10.56 -3.31 -12.06
CA LYS A 119 9.74 -2.13 -12.34
C LYS A 119 9.01 -1.63 -11.09
N PHE A 120 8.54 -2.52 -10.22
CA PHE A 120 7.93 -2.13 -8.95
C PHE A 120 8.93 -1.33 -8.12
N ILE A 121 10.10 -1.90 -7.80
CA ILE A 121 11.15 -1.24 -7.00
C ILE A 121 11.52 0.14 -7.56
N GLU A 122 11.63 0.27 -8.88
CA GLU A 122 12.03 1.51 -9.56
C GLU A 122 10.93 2.59 -9.55
N GLN A 123 9.65 2.20 -9.55
CA GLN A 123 8.54 3.13 -9.80
C GLN A 123 7.69 3.43 -8.56
N THR A 124 7.62 2.53 -7.58
CA THR A 124 6.61 2.62 -6.52
C THR A 124 7.09 3.31 -5.25
N GLN A 125 8.39 3.45 -5.01
CA GLN A 125 8.90 4.17 -3.84
C GLN A 125 8.28 5.58 -3.68
N PRO A 126 8.33 6.47 -4.69
CA PRO A 126 7.72 7.80 -4.55
C PRO A 126 6.20 7.73 -4.34
N LEU A 127 5.53 6.74 -4.94
CA LEU A 127 4.09 6.56 -4.80
C LEU A 127 3.71 6.16 -3.36
N TYR A 128 4.43 5.21 -2.77
CA TYR A 128 4.19 4.79 -1.39
C TYR A 128 4.57 5.86 -0.36
N CYS A 129 5.63 6.64 -0.62
CA CYS A 129 5.96 7.80 0.21
C CYS A 129 4.84 8.85 0.18
N ALA A 130 4.36 9.22 -1.01
CA ALA A 130 3.25 10.16 -1.16
C ALA A 130 1.97 9.63 -0.47
N PHE A 131 1.67 8.35 -0.66
CA PHE A 131 0.54 7.68 -0.02
C PHE A 131 0.64 7.73 1.51
N LEU A 132 1.81 7.43 2.09
CA LEU A 132 2.05 7.53 3.52
C LEU A 132 1.78 8.94 4.07
N GLU A 133 2.21 9.98 3.36
CA GLU A 133 1.93 11.35 3.78
C GLU A 133 0.44 11.67 3.72
N LYS A 134 -0.26 11.26 2.66
CA LYS A 134 -1.72 11.46 2.54
C LYS A 134 -2.53 10.73 3.62
N ILE A 135 -2.13 9.53 4.01
CA ILE A 135 -2.84 8.82 5.10
C ILE A 135 -2.63 9.52 6.45
N LYS A 136 -1.44 10.08 6.69
CA LYS A 136 -1.17 10.86 7.92
C LYS A 136 -1.99 12.15 7.95
N GLU A 137 -2.07 12.87 6.82
CA GLU A 137 -2.92 14.05 6.65
C GLU A 137 -4.38 13.70 6.93
N TYR A 138 -4.89 12.63 6.31
CA TYR A 138 -6.23 12.10 6.54
C TYR A 138 -6.48 11.80 8.03
N LEU A 139 -5.54 11.11 8.69
CA LEU A 139 -5.68 10.77 10.11
C LEU A 139 -5.72 12.02 10.99
N LYS A 140 -4.88 13.02 10.71
CA LYS A 140 -4.85 14.30 11.44
C LYS A 140 -6.19 15.03 11.31
N ASN A 141 -6.70 15.19 10.09
CA ASN A 141 -7.97 15.87 9.83
C ASN A 141 -9.13 15.18 10.57
N ARG A 142 -9.15 13.84 10.59
CA ARG A 142 -10.17 13.04 11.30
C ARG A 142 -9.98 12.99 12.83
N LEU A 143 -8.87 13.49 13.37
CA LEU A 143 -8.65 13.70 14.80
C LEU A 143 -9.10 15.11 15.22
N GLU A 144 -8.86 16.13 14.39
CA GLU A 144 -9.22 17.52 14.67
C GLU A 144 -10.73 17.79 14.57
N THR A 145 -11.48 17.04 13.75
CA THR A 145 -12.96 17.13 13.70
C THR A 145 -13.67 16.69 14.99
N LYS A 146 -12.96 16.18 16.02
CA LYS A 146 -13.55 15.82 17.32
C LYS A 146 -13.64 16.99 18.32
N GLY A 147 -13.19 18.20 17.99
CA GLY A 147 -13.19 19.35 18.91
C GLY A 147 -14.40 20.30 18.83
N GLY A 148 -15.35 20.09 17.90
CA GLY A 148 -16.36 21.09 17.54
C GLY A 148 -17.83 20.73 17.72
N GLU A 149 -18.16 19.50 18.12
CA GLU A 149 -19.56 19.03 18.20
C GLU A 149 -19.97 18.59 19.63
N GLU A 150 -19.48 19.29 20.65
CA GLU A 150 -19.98 19.17 22.04
C GLU A 150 -20.52 20.49 22.62
N ASN A 151 -20.81 21.50 21.79
CA ASN A 151 -21.50 22.72 22.23
C ASN A 151 -22.50 23.22 21.18
N VAL A 152 -23.64 22.55 21.02
CA VAL A 152 -24.95 23.17 20.72
C VAL A 152 -26.06 22.32 21.33
#